data_AF-H3AH02-F1
#
_entry.id   AF-H3AH02-F1
#
_cell.length_a   1.000
_cell.length_b   1.000
_cell.length_c   1.000
_cell.angle_alpha   90.00
_cell.angle_beta   90.00
_cell.angle_gamma   90.00
#
_symmetry.space_group_name_H-M   'P 1'
#
loop_
_entity.id
_entity.type
_entity.pdbx_description
1 polymer ?
#
loop_
_entity_poly.entity_id
_entity_poly.type
_entity_poly.pdbx_seq_one_letter_code
_entity_poly.pdbx_strand_id
1 'polypeptide(L)'
;QHSSYSSDYTEVIQQTRSLTQLLKGFAEDLLQEYLDCQGDPFGQPGFQVPEIPVSGLPAAHISDESWVSLSDTERLHENYTAYSVFPDFLGMVLEHQLELNPFHTGLHSQLESILSHTQGLLSNLRSVMSAMGFLTPEVDLPPLPDLAGNAFMKKIMGYNVCWQYSSWMERSQKDFELLSEKY
;
A
#
# COMPACT_ATOMS: atom_id res chain seq x y z
N GLN A 1 16.47 -33.42 14.37
CA GLN A 1 15.51 -32.45 14.91
C GLN A 1 15.50 -31.15 14.06
N HIS A 2 15.35 -31.25 12.72
CA HIS A 2 15.32 -30.08 11.82
C HIS A 2 13.93 -29.82 11.21
N SER A 3 12.91 -30.60 11.57
CA SER A 3 11.61 -30.58 10.89
C SER A 3 10.60 -29.57 11.45
N SER A 4 10.91 -28.88 12.57
CA SER A 4 9.93 -28.01 13.24
C SER A 4 10.02 -26.53 12.83
N TYR A 5 11.16 -26.07 12.31
CA TYR A 5 11.33 -24.68 11.89
C TYR A 5 10.83 -24.43 10.45
N SER A 6 10.87 -25.46 9.59
CA SER A 6 10.42 -25.35 8.19
C SER A 6 8.92 -25.15 8.04
N SER A 7 8.12 -25.58 9.02
CA SER A 7 6.65 -25.51 8.95
C SER A 7 6.10 -24.13 9.31
N ASP A 8 6.88 -23.31 10.03
CA ASP A 8 6.41 -22.08 10.67
C ASP A 8 6.39 -20.90 9.67
N TYR A 9 7.43 -20.74 8.86
CA TYR A 9 7.45 -19.66 7.85
C TYR A 9 6.52 -19.94 6.66
N THR A 10 6.34 -21.19 6.23
CA THR A 10 5.44 -21.52 5.10
C THR A 10 3.98 -21.15 5.44
N GLU A 11 3.53 -21.39 6.68
CA GLU A 11 2.19 -20.99 7.12
C GLU A 11 2.03 -19.46 7.11
N VAL A 12 3.00 -18.73 7.68
CA VAL A 12 2.94 -17.26 7.72
C VAL A 12 3.02 -16.64 6.32
N ILE A 13 3.83 -17.21 5.41
CA ILE A 13 3.89 -16.78 4.00
C ILE A 13 2.53 -17.00 3.32
N GLN A 14 1.90 -18.16 3.48
CA GLN A 14 0.61 -18.45 2.86
C GLN A 14 -0.52 -17.57 3.43
N GLN A 15 -0.52 -17.31 4.74
CA GLN A 15 -1.46 -16.38 5.36
C GLN A 15 -1.26 -14.96 4.82
N THR A 16 -0.01 -14.50 4.71
CA THR A 16 0.31 -13.17 4.19
C THR A 16 -0.06 -13.05 2.71
N ARG A 17 0.15 -14.10 1.90
CA ARG A 17 -0.30 -14.16 0.51
C ARG A 17 -1.81 -13.97 0.41
N SER A 18 -2.59 -14.76 1.15
CA SER A 18 -4.07 -14.63 1.16
C SER A 18 -4.52 -13.23 1.57
N LEU A 19 -3.84 -12.62 2.54
CA LEU A 19 -4.10 -11.24 2.94
C LEU A 19 -3.80 -10.26 1.79
N THR A 20 -2.62 -10.31 1.17
CA THR A 20 -2.27 -9.41 0.06
C THR A 20 -3.24 -9.53 -1.13
N GLN A 21 -3.74 -10.73 -1.43
CA GLN A 21 -4.76 -10.93 -2.45
C GLN A 21 -6.08 -10.24 -2.10
N LEU A 22 -6.52 -10.33 -0.85
CA LEU A 22 -7.71 -9.63 -0.36
C LEU A 22 -7.52 -8.10 -0.43
N LEU A 23 -6.37 -7.61 0.05
CA LEU A 23 -6.08 -6.18 0.11
C LEU A 23 -5.88 -5.54 -1.26
N LYS A 24 -5.42 -6.31 -2.26
CA LYS A 24 -5.39 -5.86 -3.66
C LYS A 24 -6.78 -5.46 -4.16
N GLY A 25 -7.78 -6.29 -3.92
CA GLY A 25 -9.17 -5.96 -4.29
C GLY A 25 -9.66 -4.70 -3.59
N PHE A 26 -9.43 -4.58 -2.28
CA PHE A 26 -9.81 -3.37 -1.54
C PHE A 26 -9.08 -2.11 -2.00
N ALA A 27 -7.83 -2.23 -2.45
CA ALA A 27 -7.07 -1.09 -2.97
C ALA A 27 -7.59 -0.62 -4.34
N GLU A 28 -8.00 -1.56 -5.21
CA GLU A 28 -8.65 -1.27 -6.49
C GLU A 28 -10.01 -0.60 -6.27
N ASP A 29 -10.82 -1.13 -5.35
CA ASP A 29 -12.12 -0.56 -4.98
C ASP A 29 -11.96 0.85 -4.39
N LEU A 30 -10.98 1.05 -3.50
CA LEU A 30 -10.69 2.37 -2.91
C LEU A 30 -10.32 3.40 -3.97
N LEU A 31 -9.48 3.03 -4.94
CA LEU A 31 -9.06 3.94 -6.01
C LEU A 31 -10.26 4.42 -6.84
N GLN A 32 -11.18 3.51 -7.16
CA GLN A 32 -12.40 3.82 -7.89
C GLN A 32 -13.35 4.70 -7.06
N GLU A 33 -13.65 4.29 -5.83
CA GLU A 33 -14.51 5.05 -4.91
C GLU A 33 -13.95 6.46 -4.66
N TYR A 34 -12.63 6.58 -4.52
CA TYR A 34 -11.97 7.87 -4.36
C TYR A 34 -12.29 8.80 -5.52
N LEU A 35 -12.09 8.35 -6.77
CA LEU A 35 -12.38 9.15 -7.96
C LEU A 35 -13.85 9.57 -8.04
N ASP A 36 -14.77 8.63 -7.79
CA ASP A 36 -16.21 8.87 -7.86
C ASP A 36 -16.67 9.93 -6.85
N CYS A 37 -16.02 10.00 -5.69
CA CYS A 37 -16.30 11.00 -4.66
C CYS A 37 -15.68 12.38 -4.93
N GLN A 38 -14.77 12.52 -5.91
CA GLN A 38 -14.08 13.81 -6.11
C GLN A 38 -14.91 14.84 -6.91
N GLY A 39 -15.96 14.40 -7.62
CA GLY A 39 -16.79 15.25 -8.48
C GLY A 39 -16.04 15.80 -9.71
N ASP A 40 -16.58 16.83 -10.35
CA ASP A 40 -15.94 17.43 -11.53
C ASP A 40 -14.61 18.13 -11.19
N PRO A 41 -13.56 18.00 -12.05
CA PRO A 41 -13.51 17.25 -13.31
C PRO A 41 -13.13 15.77 -13.17
N PHE A 42 -12.86 15.26 -11.96
CA PHE A 42 -12.33 13.91 -11.71
C PHE A 42 -13.29 12.79 -12.17
N GLY A 43 -14.60 13.02 -12.05
CA GLY A 43 -15.64 12.09 -12.53
C GLY A 43 -15.98 12.22 -14.02
N GLN A 44 -15.36 13.13 -14.77
CA GLN A 44 -15.67 13.33 -16.19
C GLN A 44 -15.01 12.25 -17.06
N PRO A 45 -15.73 11.64 -18.02
CA PRO A 45 -15.14 10.71 -18.96
C PRO A 45 -13.96 11.32 -19.71
N GLY A 46 -12.81 10.64 -19.69
CA GLY A 46 -11.60 11.09 -20.37
C GLY A 46 -10.77 12.13 -19.60
N PHE A 47 -11.22 12.59 -18.42
CA PHE A 47 -10.32 13.29 -17.51
C PHE A 47 -9.21 12.33 -17.05
N GLN A 48 -7.98 12.82 -17.04
CA GLN A 48 -6.83 12.07 -16.55
C GLN A 48 -6.30 12.83 -15.34
N VAL A 49 -6.32 12.20 -14.18
CA VAL A 49 -5.73 12.81 -12.99
C VAL A 49 -4.22 12.89 -13.20
N PRO A 50 -3.58 14.05 -12.98
CA PRO A 50 -2.14 14.15 -13.10
C PRO A 50 -1.43 13.19 -12.14
N GLU A 51 -0.61 12.30 -12.71
CA GLU A 51 0.38 11.54 -11.96
C GLU A 51 1.51 12.50 -11.58
N ILE A 52 1.67 12.78 -10.29
CA ILE A 52 2.69 13.70 -9.78
C ILE A 52 3.63 12.96 -8.83
N PRO A 53 4.94 13.26 -8.87
CA PRO A 53 5.85 12.78 -7.83
C PRO A 53 5.43 13.39 -6.49
N VAL A 54 5.04 12.54 -5.54
CA VAL A 54 4.78 12.95 -4.17
C VAL A 54 6.01 12.62 -3.34
N SER A 55 6.67 13.66 -2.82
CA SER A 55 7.87 13.50 -2.00
C SER A 55 7.59 12.56 -0.83
N GLY A 56 8.42 11.52 -0.68
CA GLY A 56 8.29 10.54 0.39
C GLY A 56 7.25 9.43 0.16
N LEU A 57 6.34 9.58 -0.81
CA LEU A 57 5.37 8.51 -1.12
C LEU A 57 6.11 7.33 -1.77
N PRO A 58 5.99 6.11 -1.24
CA PRO A 58 6.57 4.94 -1.86
C PRO A 58 5.99 4.74 -3.26
N ALA A 59 6.86 4.43 -4.21
CA ALA A 59 6.46 4.32 -5.60
C ALA A 59 7.02 3.05 -6.24
N ALA A 60 6.14 2.31 -6.90
CA ALA A 60 6.44 1.02 -7.51
C ALA A 60 7.17 1.19 -8.87
N HIS A 61 8.25 1.99 -8.92
CA HIS A 61 8.85 2.48 -10.17
C HIS A 61 9.73 1.49 -10.94
N ILE A 62 10.27 0.44 -10.30
CA ILE A 62 11.12 -0.52 -11.02
C ILE A 62 10.28 -1.52 -11.80
N SER A 63 10.74 -1.95 -12.98
CA SER A 63 10.01 -2.91 -13.80
C SER A 63 9.79 -4.24 -13.09
N ASP A 64 8.76 -4.99 -13.50
CA ASP A 64 8.50 -6.34 -12.98
C ASP A 64 9.73 -7.25 -13.16
N GLU A 65 10.45 -7.14 -14.29
CA GLU A 65 11.70 -7.87 -14.54
C GLU A 65 12.81 -7.50 -13.54
N SER A 66 12.99 -6.21 -13.26
CA SER A 66 13.97 -5.76 -12.27
C SER A 66 13.60 -6.23 -10.87
N TRP A 67 12.31 -6.20 -10.54
CA TRP A 67 11.80 -6.63 -9.25
C TRP A 67 12.03 -8.11 -8.98
N VAL A 68 11.69 -8.99 -9.92
CA VAL A 68 11.91 -10.43 -9.74
C VAL A 68 13.39 -10.82 -9.68
N SER A 69 14.29 -9.96 -10.18
CA SER A 69 15.73 -10.16 -10.09
C SER A 69 16.33 -9.87 -8.71
N LEU A 70 15.62 -9.12 -7.87
CA LEU A 70 16.01 -8.88 -6.48
C LEU A 70 15.96 -10.19 -5.67
N SER A 71 16.75 -10.26 -4.60
CA SER A 71 16.64 -11.35 -3.61
C SER A 71 15.33 -11.24 -2.80
N ASP A 72 14.93 -12.34 -2.17
CA ASP A 72 13.72 -12.37 -1.31
C ASP A 72 13.83 -11.36 -0.17
N THR A 73 15.02 -11.22 0.43
CA THR A 73 15.29 -10.24 1.48
C THR A 73 15.11 -8.81 0.95
N GLU A 74 15.64 -8.49 -0.22
CA GLU A 74 15.49 -7.15 -0.82
C GLU A 74 14.01 -6.84 -1.12
N ARG A 75 13.26 -7.76 -1.73
CA ARG A 75 11.83 -7.54 -2.01
C ARG A 75 11.01 -7.36 -0.72
N LEU A 76 11.28 -8.16 0.30
CA LEU A 76 10.63 -8.02 1.62
C LEU A 76 11.00 -6.70 2.32
N HIS A 77 12.25 -6.23 2.20
CA HIS A 77 12.68 -4.94 2.73
C HIS A 77 11.96 -3.78 2.04
N GLU A 78 11.84 -3.83 0.71
CA GLU A 78 11.13 -2.83 -0.08
C GLU A 78 9.64 -2.79 0.28
N ASN A 79 8.98 -3.95 0.36
CA ASN A 79 7.59 -4.04 0.84
C ASN A 79 7.44 -3.47 2.25
N TYR A 80 8.29 -3.89 3.19
CA TYR A 80 8.23 -3.41 4.59
C TYR A 80 8.41 -1.89 4.67
N THR A 81 9.36 -1.34 3.91
CA THR A 81 9.61 0.11 3.86
C THR A 81 8.40 0.85 3.31
N ALA A 82 7.82 0.38 2.20
CA ALA A 82 6.63 1.00 1.63
C ALA A 82 5.44 1.01 2.61
N TYR A 83 5.12 -0.14 3.23
CA TYR A 83 4.00 -0.24 4.18
C TYR A 83 4.26 0.39 5.54
N SER A 84 5.51 0.78 5.83
CA SER A 84 5.81 1.61 6.99
C SER A 84 5.42 3.08 6.75
N VAL A 85 5.45 3.54 5.50
CA VAL A 85 5.16 4.94 5.12
C VAL A 85 3.69 5.17 4.76
N PHE A 86 3.03 4.19 4.13
CA PHE A 86 1.65 4.34 3.66
C PHE A 86 0.63 4.77 4.73
N PRO A 87 0.69 4.31 6.00
CA PRO A 87 -0.27 4.74 7.01
C PRO A 87 -0.36 6.26 7.19
N ASP A 88 0.77 6.97 7.17
CA ASP A 88 0.79 8.42 7.35
C ASP A 88 0.14 9.13 6.14
N PHE A 89 0.46 8.68 4.93
CA PHE A 89 -0.14 9.25 3.71
C PHE A 89 -1.64 8.95 3.60
N LEU A 90 -2.06 7.73 3.89
CA LEU A 90 -3.48 7.35 3.89
C LEU A 90 -4.26 8.10 4.97
N GLY A 91 -3.67 8.32 6.14
CA GLY A 91 -4.25 9.12 7.23
C GLY A 91 -4.46 10.57 6.80
N MET A 92 -3.45 11.18 6.19
CA MET A 92 -3.57 12.52 5.61
C MET A 92 -4.68 12.59 4.54
N VAL A 93 -4.79 11.56 3.68
CA VAL A 93 -5.88 11.51 2.68
C VAL A 93 -7.24 11.44 3.36
N LEU A 94 -7.40 10.63 4.40
CA LEU A 94 -8.62 10.56 5.19
C LEU A 94 -8.99 11.93 5.79
N GLU A 95 -8.04 12.61 6.44
CA GLU A 95 -8.26 13.95 6.98
C GLU A 95 -8.72 14.94 5.90
N HIS A 96 -8.07 14.92 4.73
CA HIS A 96 -8.49 15.74 3.59
C HIS A 96 -9.90 15.38 3.11
N GLN A 97 -10.28 14.11 3.07
CA GLN A 97 -11.60 13.68 2.59
C GLN A 97 -12.71 13.97 3.61
N LEU A 98 -12.40 14.00 4.91
CA LEU A 98 -13.34 14.46 5.94
C LEU A 98 -13.68 15.95 5.76
N GLU A 99 -12.70 16.77 5.37
CA GLU A 99 -12.89 18.20 5.08
C GLU A 99 -13.59 18.44 3.73
N LEU A 100 -13.12 17.78 2.67
CA LEU A 100 -13.57 18.04 1.29
C LEU A 100 -14.93 17.40 0.97
N ASN A 101 -15.16 16.20 1.49
CA ASN A 101 -16.27 15.33 1.12
C ASN A 101 -16.97 14.78 2.39
N PRO A 102 -17.51 15.64 3.29
CA PRO A 102 -17.98 15.23 4.62
C PRO A 102 -19.15 14.25 4.63
N PHE A 103 -19.88 14.12 3.52
CA PHE A 103 -21.04 13.23 3.41
C PHE A 103 -20.72 11.89 2.74
N HIS A 104 -19.49 11.69 2.24
CA HIS A 104 -19.05 10.44 1.60
C HIS A 104 -18.50 9.44 2.63
N THR A 105 -19.36 9.02 3.56
CA THR A 105 -18.99 8.14 4.68
C THR A 105 -18.50 6.75 4.25
N GLY A 106 -18.90 6.29 3.05
CA GLY A 106 -18.39 5.07 2.43
C GLY A 106 -16.89 5.14 2.17
N LEU A 107 -16.42 6.21 1.51
CA LEU A 107 -15.01 6.48 1.27
C LEU A 107 -14.21 6.58 2.58
N HIS A 108 -14.73 7.30 3.58
CA HIS A 108 -14.06 7.41 4.88
C HIS A 108 -13.87 6.05 5.53
N SER A 109 -14.91 5.22 5.53
CA SER A 109 -14.87 3.87 6.11
C SER A 109 -13.88 2.96 5.37
N GLN A 110 -13.79 3.07 4.04
CA GLN A 110 -12.81 2.32 3.25
C GLN A 110 -11.37 2.74 3.55
N LEU A 111 -11.11 4.05 3.66
CA LEU A 111 -9.80 4.58 4.03
C LEU A 111 -9.37 4.10 5.44
N GLU A 112 -10.27 4.15 6.42
CA GLU A 112 -10.03 3.63 7.78
C GLU A 112 -9.75 2.12 7.77
N SER A 113 -10.52 1.35 7.00
CA SER A 113 -10.30 -0.09 6.87
C SER A 113 -8.94 -0.42 6.23
N ILE A 114 -8.59 0.29 5.15
CA ILE A 114 -7.29 0.14 4.47
C ILE A 114 -6.13 0.50 5.40
N LEU A 115 -6.25 1.57 6.21
CA LEU A 115 -5.27 1.93 7.22
C LEU A 115 -5.02 0.79 8.22
N SER A 116 -6.09 0.25 8.80
CA SER A 116 -6.03 -0.86 9.76
C SER A 116 -5.40 -2.11 9.11
N HIS A 117 -5.81 -2.43 7.88
CA HIS A 117 -5.28 -3.57 7.15
C HIS A 117 -3.80 -3.39 6.77
N THR A 118 -3.37 -2.19 6.42
CA THR A 118 -1.97 -1.87 6.10
C THR A 118 -1.07 -2.11 7.32
N GLN A 119 -1.52 -1.69 8.51
CA GLN A 119 -0.81 -1.96 9.76
C GLN A 119 -0.73 -3.46 10.08
N GLY A 120 -1.82 -4.20 9.83
CA GLY A 120 -1.84 -5.66 9.94
C GLY A 120 -0.85 -6.33 8.99
N LEU A 121 -0.81 -5.90 7.72
CA LEU A 121 0.14 -6.39 6.73
C LEU A 121 1.59 -6.10 7.14
N LEU A 122 1.89 -4.90 7.66
CA LEU A 122 3.22 -4.56 8.15
C LEU A 122 3.66 -5.48 9.31
N SER A 123 2.74 -5.84 10.20
CA SER A 123 3.01 -6.83 11.26
C SER A 123 3.29 -8.21 10.68
N ASN A 124 2.52 -8.64 9.67
CA ASN A 124 2.74 -9.93 9.01
C ASN A 124 4.08 -9.97 8.27
N LEU A 125 4.47 -8.89 7.59
CA LEU A 125 5.78 -8.76 6.96
C LEU A 125 6.91 -8.92 7.98
N ARG A 126 6.81 -8.27 9.14
CA ARG A 126 7.77 -8.44 10.24
C ARG A 126 7.87 -9.91 10.68
N SER A 127 6.73 -10.60 10.80
CA SER A 127 6.70 -12.03 11.16
C SER A 127 7.35 -12.91 10.10
N VAL A 128 7.04 -12.69 8.81
CA VAL A 128 7.67 -13.41 7.69
C VAL A 128 9.18 -13.21 7.71
N MET A 129 9.63 -11.95 7.79
CA MET A 129 11.06 -11.62 7.81
C MET A 129 11.76 -12.27 9.00
N SER A 130 11.18 -12.17 10.20
CA SER A 130 11.72 -12.83 11.40
C SER A 130 11.80 -14.35 11.25
N ALA A 131 10.77 -14.99 10.69
CA ALA A 131 10.74 -16.44 10.51
C ALA A 131 11.76 -16.92 9.46
N MET A 132 12.06 -16.08 8.46
CA MET A 132 13.12 -16.32 7.47
C MET A 132 14.52 -15.91 7.95
N GLY A 133 14.65 -15.33 9.15
CA GLY A 133 15.93 -14.88 9.70
C GLY A 133 16.44 -13.56 9.12
N PHE A 134 15.55 -12.75 8.52
CA PHE A 134 15.86 -11.43 7.99
C PHE A 134 15.57 -10.35 9.03
N LEU A 135 16.42 -9.31 9.05
CA LEU A 135 16.24 -8.16 9.94
C LEU A 135 15.29 -7.15 9.31
N THR A 136 14.35 -6.61 10.07
CA THR A 136 13.53 -5.49 9.57
C THR A 136 14.37 -4.23 9.46
N PRO A 137 14.29 -3.49 8.34
CA PRO A 137 14.96 -2.21 8.20
C PRO A 137 14.38 -1.19 9.18
N GLU A 138 15.23 -0.27 9.64
CA GLU A 138 14.79 0.97 10.28
C GLU A 138 14.32 1.92 9.18
N VAL A 139 13.09 2.44 9.31
CA VAL A 139 12.47 3.30 8.31
C VAL A 139 12.34 4.69 8.90
N ASP A 140 13.01 5.66 8.29
CA ASP A 140 12.80 7.08 8.59
C ASP A 140 11.55 7.57 7.85
N LEU A 141 10.54 8.00 8.60
CA LEU A 141 9.26 8.40 8.03
C LEU A 141 9.40 9.78 7.38
N PRO A 142 9.10 9.91 6.09
CA PRO A 142 9.21 11.20 5.41
C PRO A 142 8.14 12.18 5.93
N PRO A 143 8.44 13.48 5.93
CA PRO A 143 7.44 14.48 6.28
C PRO A 143 6.31 14.49 5.25
N LEU A 144 5.08 14.62 5.75
CA LEU A 144 3.90 14.78 4.89
C LEU A 144 3.90 16.15 4.21
N PRO A 145 3.48 16.26 2.94
CA PRO A 145 3.46 17.55 2.26
C PRO A 145 2.36 18.46 2.80
N ASP A 146 2.69 19.74 3.01
CA ASP A 146 1.71 20.76 3.40
C ASP A 146 0.90 21.24 2.18
N LEU A 147 -0.40 20.95 2.19
CA LEU A 147 -1.36 21.36 1.16
C LEU A 147 -2.40 22.37 1.67
N ALA A 148 -2.07 23.16 2.69
CA ALA A 148 -3.00 24.11 3.29
C ALA A 148 -3.71 25.00 2.24
N GLY A 149 -5.04 25.01 2.30
CA GLY A 149 -5.89 25.85 1.46
C GLY A 149 -6.02 25.44 -0.02
N ASN A 150 -5.39 24.37 -0.47
CA ASN A 150 -5.47 23.93 -1.88
C ASN A 150 -6.28 22.64 -2.05
N ALA A 151 -7.61 22.79 -2.11
CA ALA A 151 -8.54 21.67 -2.28
C ALA A 151 -8.23 20.81 -3.52
N PHE A 152 -7.90 21.43 -4.66
CA PHE A 152 -7.60 20.70 -5.89
C PHE A 152 -6.34 19.84 -5.76
N MET A 153 -5.28 20.38 -5.14
CA MET A 153 -4.07 19.60 -4.89
C MET A 153 -4.27 18.49 -3.87
N LYS A 154 -5.11 18.70 -2.84
CA LYS A 154 -5.50 17.64 -1.90
C LYS A 154 -6.17 16.45 -2.62
N LYS A 155 -7.02 16.74 -3.62
CA LYS A 155 -7.67 15.72 -4.47
C LYS A 155 -6.67 14.98 -5.37
N ILE A 156 -5.79 15.70 -6.06
CA ILE A 156 -4.74 15.08 -6.90
C ILE A 156 -3.83 14.21 -6.05
N MET A 157 -3.37 14.72 -4.91
CA MET A 157 -2.50 13.98 -4.00
C MET A 157 -3.19 12.71 -3.50
N GLY A 158 -4.43 12.80 -3.01
CA GLY A 158 -5.09 11.61 -2.50
C GLY A 158 -5.33 10.54 -3.57
N TYR A 159 -5.61 10.94 -4.80
CA TYR A 159 -5.62 10.02 -5.94
C TYR A 159 -4.26 9.32 -6.11
N ASN A 160 -3.15 10.09 -6.13
CA ASN A 160 -1.81 9.53 -6.31
C ASN A 160 -1.43 8.58 -5.16
N VAL A 161 -1.85 8.87 -3.92
CA VAL A 161 -1.66 7.96 -2.78
C VAL A 161 -2.43 6.66 -2.97
N CYS A 162 -3.73 6.72 -3.31
CA CYS A 162 -4.55 5.54 -3.56
C CYS A 162 -4.01 4.70 -4.71
N TRP A 163 -3.56 5.35 -5.79
CA TRP A 163 -3.00 4.69 -6.96
C TRP A 163 -1.67 4.00 -6.67
N GLN A 164 -0.76 4.66 -5.95
CA GLN A 164 0.51 4.06 -5.57
C GLN A 164 0.32 2.92 -4.56
N TYR A 165 -0.62 3.07 -3.62
CA TYR A 165 -0.97 1.98 -2.71
C TYR A 165 -1.51 0.76 -3.46
N SER A 166 -2.39 0.96 -4.44
CA SER A 166 -2.89 -0.12 -5.32
C SER A 166 -1.77 -0.78 -6.12
N SER A 167 -0.86 0.01 -6.69
CA SER A 167 0.30 -0.50 -7.43
C SER A 167 1.25 -1.32 -6.56
N TRP A 168 1.48 -0.89 -5.31
CA TRP A 168 2.26 -1.64 -4.33
C TRP A 168 1.54 -2.93 -3.90
N MET A 169 0.22 -2.90 -3.70
CA MET A 169 -0.55 -4.12 -3.40
C MET A 169 -0.41 -5.17 -4.50
N GLU A 170 -0.51 -4.77 -5.78
CA GLU A 170 -0.30 -5.69 -6.91
C GLU A 170 1.12 -6.29 -6.87
N ARG A 171 2.13 -5.46 -6.66
CA ARG A 171 3.54 -5.89 -6.58
C ARG A 171 3.76 -6.87 -5.42
N SER A 172 3.27 -6.55 -4.23
CA SER A 172 3.41 -7.42 -3.06
C SER A 172 2.64 -8.72 -3.23
N GLN A 173 1.47 -8.69 -3.87
CA GLN A 173 0.71 -9.91 -4.15
C GLN A 173 1.50 -10.87 -5.06
N LYS A 174 2.11 -10.36 -6.15
CA LYS A 174 3.02 -11.14 -7.02
C LYS A 174 4.24 -11.66 -6.26
N ASP A 175 4.80 -10.86 -5.35
CA ASP A 175 5.95 -11.27 -4.54
C ASP A 175 5.60 -12.42 -3.58
N PHE A 176 4.44 -12.35 -2.92
CA PHE A 176 3.98 -13.42 -2.04
C PHE A 176 3.53 -14.68 -2.78
N GLU A 177 3.07 -14.57 -4.03
CA GLU A 177 2.92 -15.73 -4.91
C GLU A 177 4.27 -16.42 -5.14
N LEU A 178 5.29 -15.66 -5.56
CA LEU A 178 6.64 -16.18 -5.80
C LEU A 178 7.25 -16.82 -4.55
N LEU A 179 7.11 -16.17 -3.38
CA LEU A 179 7.59 -16.73 -2.11
C LEU A 179 6.85 -18.03 -1.76
N SER A 180 5.52 -18.09 -1.95
CA SER A 180 4.73 -19.29 -1.65
C SER A 180 5.01 -20.46 -2.59
N GLU A 181 5.48 -20.21 -3.81
CA GLU A 181 5.90 -21.26 -4.74
C GLU A 181 7.28 -21.81 -4.41
N LYS A 182 8.13 -20.99 -3.79
CA LYS A 182 9.52 -21.32 -3.48
C LYS A 182 9.70 -22.06 -2.14
N TYR A 183 8.86 -21.78 -1.15
CA TYR A 183 8.99 -22.21 0.25
C TYR A 183 7.78 -23.00 0.73
#